data_AF-A0AAE3UAN3-F1
#
_entry.id   AF-A0AAE3UAN3-F1
#
_cell.length_a   1.000
_cell.length_b   1.000
_cell.length_c   1.000
_cell.angle_alpha   90.00
_cell.angle_beta   90.00
_cell.angle_gamma   90.00
#
_symmetry.space_group_name_H-M   'P 1'
#
loop_
_entity.id
_entity.type
_entity.pdbx_description
1 polymer ?
#
loop_
_entity_poly.entity_id
_entity_poly.type
_entity_poly.pdbx_seq_one_letter_code
_entity_poly.pdbx_strand_id
1 'polypeptide(L)'
;MDKKAKNILFKTYWKNGWVSRIYTDPDDFDYAKSKGLMFDPLTISHDQCLVQIHGLLSVISMDKVLKAFLSSLSTRRLDWRSGIASYFIAQQLPPHIYTKVISGQSYDNTGKVTHTSYTCGICRDLKYGIIGNEFYKHIDLNVLNFERIKWGGVRHGHLEYTFFDLQQFQLTEIPEPTAEDITIFTSILEIIESSQSADYPGALEKRLAPVIPSTKDERKVLIEILSCIDILKPASYNRPSRGRGDWIFAESWRGEDKYDKASLEKYFGGYIG
;
A
#
# COMPACT_ATOMS: atom_id res chain seq x y z
N MET A 1 4.08 19.80 0.81
CA MET A 1 5.23 19.09 0.20
C MET A 1 5.98 20.05 -0.72
N ASP A 2 7.31 20.11 -0.64
CA ASP A 2 8.14 21.00 -1.47
C ASP A 2 8.03 20.63 -2.96
N LYS A 3 7.70 21.62 -3.81
CA LYS A 3 7.44 21.39 -5.24
C LYS A 3 8.70 21.01 -6.01
N LYS A 4 9.86 21.62 -5.70
CA LYS A 4 11.12 21.36 -6.38
C LYS A 4 11.61 19.95 -6.06
N ALA A 5 11.63 19.59 -4.78
CA ALA A 5 12.04 18.26 -4.32
C ALA A 5 11.15 17.16 -4.88
N LYS A 6 9.82 17.37 -4.92
CA LYS A 6 8.88 16.40 -5.52
C LYS A 6 9.19 16.22 -7.00
N ASN A 7 9.45 17.31 -7.72
CA ASN A 7 9.77 17.27 -9.14
C ASN A 7 11.11 16.55 -9.42
N ILE A 8 12.12 16.74 -8.56
CA ILE A 8 13.39 15.99 -8.63
C ILE A 8 13.10 14.49 -8.51
N LEU A 9 12.45 14.07 -7.42
CA LEU A 9 12.09 12.68 -7.17
C LEU A 9 11.30 12.07 -8.35
N PHE A 10 10.30 12.78 -8.86
CA PHE A 10 9.48 12.27 -9.97
C PHE A 10 10.28 12.11 -11.26
N LYS A 11 11.14 13.08 -11.62
CA LYS A 11 11.97 12.99 -12.83
C LYS A 11 13.02 11.88 -12.76
N THR A 12 13.49 11.54 -11.56
CA THR A 12 14.42 10.41 -11.33
C THR A 12 13.84 9.07 -11.74
N TYR A 13 12.52 8.87 -11.62
CA TYR A 13 11.87 7.58 -11.91
C TYR A 13 10.89 7.61 -13.08
N TRP A 14 10.35 8.79 -13.43
CA TRP A 14 9.20 8.88 -14.32
C TRP A 14 9.20 10.11 -15.22
N LYS A 15 8.97 9.87 -16.51
CA LYS A 15 8.68 10.93 -17.49
C LYS A 15 7.42 10.58 -18.28
N ASN A 16 7.53 9.64 -19.21
CA ASN A 16 6.41 9.08 -19.99
C ASN A 16 6.27 7.56 -19.72
N GLY A 17 6.61 7.15 -18.49
CA GLY A 17 6.94 5.78 -18.14
C GLY A 17 8.18 5.75 -17.25
N TRP A 18 8.56 4.55 -16.80
CA TRP A 18 9.80 4.33 -16.07
C TRP A 18 11.01 4.79 -16.89
N VAL A 19 11.94 5.51 -16.27
CA VAL A 19 13.20 5.87 -16.92
C VAL A 19 14.11 4.65 -17.01
N SER A 20 14.86 4.53 -18.10
CA SER A 20 15.78 3.40 -18.32
C SER A 20 17.07 3.50 -17.51
N ARG A 21 17.49 4.72 -17.17
CA ARG A 21 18.67 4.99 -16.34
C ARG A 21 18.27 5.92 -15.20
N ILE A 22 18.30 5.37 -13.99
CA ILE A 22 18.07 6.13 -12.76
C ILE A 22 19.34 6.95 -12.49
N TYR A 23 19.17 8.27 -12.43
CA TYR A 23 20.23 9.21 -12.08
C TYR A 23 19.59 10.47 -11.49
N THR A 24 20.19 10.99 -10.44
CA THR A 24 19.87 12.29 -9.86
C THR A 24 21.18 13.05 -9.71
N ASP A 25 21.19 14.32 -10.11
CA ASP A 25 22.34 15.20 -9.87
C ASP A 25 22.62 15.34 -8.35
N PRO A 26 23.88 15.36 -7.89
CA PRO A 26 24.19 15.40 -6.46
C PRO A 26 23.56 16.59 -5.71
N ASP A 27 23.54 17.79 -6.32
CA ASP A 27 22.96 18.98 -5.67
C ASP A 27 21.44 18.87 -5.56
N ASP A 28 20.80 18.29 -6.59
CA ASP A 28 19.36 18.01 -6.58
C ASP A 28 19.02 16.89 -5.58
N PHE A 29 19.86 15.86 -5.46
CA PHE A 29 19.70 14.80 -4.46
C PHE A 29 19.77 15.38 -3.04
N ASP A 30 20.81 16.16 -2.74
CA ASP A 30 20.99 16.79 -1.43
C ASP A 30 19.85 17.77 -1.12
N TYR A 31 19.41 18.54 -2.12
CA TYR A 31 18.23 19.39 -1.97
C TYR A 31 16.98 18.56 -1.65
N ALA A 32 16.66 17.53 -2.44
CA ALA A 32 15.45 16.73 -2.23
C ALA A 32 15.47 15.95 -0.91
N LYS A 33 16.66 15.50 -0.50
CA LYS A 33 16.91 14.88 0.80
C LYS A 33 16.69 15.85 1.96
N SER A 34 17.18 17.09 1.85
CA SER A 34 16.92 18.15 2.85
C SER A 34 15.44 18.49 3.03
N LYS A 35 14.60 18.15 2.04
CA LYS A 35 13.13 18.32 2.07
C LYS A 35 12.37 17.05 2.46
N GLY A 36 13.06 15.98 2.83
CA GLY A 36 12.46 14.71 3.23
C GLY A 36 11.79 13.95 2.10
N LEU A 37 12.22 14.16 0.84
CA LEU A 37 11.68 13.44 -0.32
C LEU A 37 12.67 12.48 -0.98
N MET A 38 13.96 12.60 -0.68
CA MET A 38 14.94 11.60 -1.03
C MET A 38 15.72 11.15 0.21
N PHE A 39 16.33 9.97 0.14
CA PHE A 39 16.91 9.25 1.25
C PHE A 39 18.12 8.46 0.78
N ASP A 40 19.03 8.22 1.70
CA ASP A 40 20.12 7.27 1.49
C ASP A 40 19.55 5.84 1.40
N PRO A 41 20.23 4.92 0.71
CA PRO A 41 19.81 3.53 0.62
C PRO A 41 19.71 2.87 2.01
N LEU A 42 18.67 2.07 2.21
CA LEU A 42 18.45 1.34 3.45
C LEU A 42 19.16 -0.02 3.43
N THR A 43 19.91 -0.32 4.49
CA THR A 43 20.41 -1.65 4.79
C THR A 43 19.96 -2.04 6.19
N ILE A 44 19.15 -3.09 6.31
CA ILE A 44 18.53 -3.52 7.57
C ILE A 44 18.24 -5.04 7.53
N SER A 45 18.27 -5.73 8.67
CA SER A 45 17.79 -7.11 8.74
C SER A 45 16.26 -7.16 8.90
N HIS A 46 15.67 -8.32 8.60
CA HIS A 46 14.28 -8.62 8.91
C HIS A 46 13.89 -8.23 10.34
N ASP A 47 14.64 -8.73 11.32
CA ASP A 47 14.31 -8.62 12.75
C ASP A 47 14.43 -7.17 13.23
N GLN A 48 15.43 -6.44 12.75
CA GLN A 48 15.56 -5.01 13.00
C GLN A 48 14.38 -4.23 12.41
N CYS A 49 13.98 -4.56 11.17
CA CYS A 49 12.83 -3.94 10.52
C CYS A 49 11.55 -4.14 11.34
N LEU A 50 11.32 -5.37 11.84
CA LEU A 50 10.18 -5.71 12.67
C LEU A 50 10.16 -4.94 14.00
N VAL A 51 11.31 -4.85 14.69
CA VAL A 51 11.44 -4.06 15.93
C VAL A 51 11.08 -2.59 15.67
N GLN A 52 11.54 -2.01 14.57
CA GLN A 52 11.22 -0.62 14.22
C GLN A 52 9.73 -0.45 13.91
N ILE A 53 9.11 -1.36 13.16
CA ILE A 53 7.67 -1.35 12.88
C ILE A 53 6.85 -1.38 14.18
N HIS A 54 7.20 -2.23 15.13
CA HIS A 54 6.52 -2.27 16.42
C HIS A 54 6.68 -0.97 17.23
N GLY A 55 7.86 -0.35 17.18
CA GLY A 55 8.07 0.98 17.75
C GLY A 55 7.14 2.02 17.13
N LEU A 56 6.98 2.02 15.81
CA LEU A 56 6.08 2.94 15.08
C LEU A 56 4.60 2.70 15.44
N LEU A 57 4.17 1.43 15.56
CA LEU A 57 2.80 1.10 15.96
C LEU A 57 2.43 1.62 17.35
N SER A 58 3.40 1.72 18.26
CA SER A 58 3.16 2.22 19.62
C SER A 58 2.84 3.73 19.67
N VAL A 59 3.18 4.47 18.62
CA VAL A 59 3.02 5.94 18.56
C VAL A 59 2.01 6.40 17.51
N ILE A 60 1.73 5.59 16.48
CA ILE A 60 0.72 5.88 15.46
C ILE A 60 -0.65 5.40 15.96
N SER A 61 -1.58 6.34 16.14
CA SER A 61 -2.95 6.03 16.54
C SER A 61 -3.81 5.59 15.35
N MET A 62 -4.79 4.73 15.63
CA MET A 62 -5.82 4.34 14.65
C MET A 62 -6.57 5.58 14.11
N ASP A 63 -6.90 6.53 14.99
CA ASP A 63 -7.59 7.77 14.59
C ASP A 63 -6.79 8.56 13.53
N LYS A 64 -5.47 8.70 13.73
CA LYS A 64 -4.60 9.41 12.78
C LYS A 64 -4.60 8.74 11.39
N VAL A 65 -4.55 7.41 11.32
CA VAL A 65 -4.56 6.70 10.02
C VAL A 65 -5.91 6.79 9.30
N LEU A 66 -7.01 6.76 10.05
CA LEU A 66 -8.36 6.92 9.49
C LEU A 66 -8.59 8.34 8.94
N LYS A 67 -8.20 9.37 9.71
CA LYS A 67 -8.24 10.78 9.25
C LYS A 67 -7.41 10.99 8.01
N ALA A 68 -6.22 10.39 7.95
CA ALA A 68 -5.32 10.52 6.81
C ALA A 68 -5.92 9.90 5.55
N PHE A 69 -6.53 8.72 5.68
CA PHE A 69 -7.22 8.07 4.58
C PHE A 69 -8.36 8.94 4.04
N LEU A 70 -9.25 9.42 4.92
CA LEU A 70 -10.39 10.26 4.53
C LEU A 70 -9.92 11.59 3.93
N SER A 71 -9.04 12.33 4.60
CA SER A 71 -8.50 13.62 4.13
C SER A 71 -7.70 13.52 2.82
N SER A 72 -7.31 12.30 2.40
CA SER A 72 -6.63 12.07 1.13
C SER A 72 -7.58 12.08 -0.08
N LEU A 73 -8.89 11.99 0.14
CA LEU A 73 -9.87 11.72 -0.92
C LEU A 73 -10.10 12.95 -1.79
N SER A 74 -10.39 14.11 -1.20
CA SER A 74 -10.53 15.38 -1.94
C SER A 74 -9.18 15.97 -2.33
N THR A 75 -8.19 15.91 -1.43
CA THR A 75 -6.87 16.53 -1.63
C THR A 75 -5.96 15.78 -2.60
N ARG A 76 -6.32 14.53 -2.93
CA ARG A 76 -5.51 13.58 -3.70
C ARG A 76 -4.10 13.39 -3.11
N ARG A 77 -3.95 13.49 -1.78
CA ARG A 77 -2.71 13.15 -1.06
C ARG A 77 -2.56 11.64 -0.91
N LEU A 78 -2.19 11.00 -2.01
CA LEU A 78 -2.05 9.54 -2.09
C LEU A 78 -1.05 8.98 -1.06
N ASP A 79 -0.05 9.77 -0.68
CA ASP A 79 0.89 9.42 0.38
C ASP A 79 0.25 9.34 1.77
N TRP A 80 -0.83 10.08 2.03
CA TRP A 80 -1.64 9.93 3.24
C TRP A 80 -2.51 8.67 3.20
N ARG A 81 -2.99 8.33 1.99
CA ARG A 81 -3.83 7.15 1.77
C ARG A 81 -3.10 5.85 2.05
N SER A 82 -1.81 5.78 1.71
CA SER A 82 -1.00 4.56 1.83
C SER A 82 -0.89 4.04 3.26
N GLY A 83 -0.77 4.96 4.22
CA GLY A 83 -0.43 4.66 5.61
C GLY A 83 -1.41 3.71 6.30
N ILE A 84 -2.70 3.75 5.96
CA ILE A 84 -3.70 2.86 6.58
C ILE A 84 -3.46 1.39 6.24
N ALA A 85 -3.09 1.07 4.99
CA ALA A 85 -2.79 -0.30 4.61
C ALA A 85 -1.51 -0.79 5.29
N SER A 86 -0.45 0.03 5.31
CA SER A 86 0.79 -0.29 6.02
C SER A 86 0.56 -0.49 7.53
N TYR A 87 -0.31 0.32 8.14
CA TYR A 87 -0.67 0.18 9.55
C TYR A 87 -1.40 -1.14 9.83
N PHE A 88 -2.39 -1.50 9.01
CA PHE A 88 -3.13 -2.76 9.17
C PHE A 88 -2.28 -4.00 8.89
N ILE A 89 -1.36 -3.92 7.93
CA ILE A 89 -0.36 -4.97 7.70
C ILE A 89 0.54 -5.12 8.93
N ALA A 90 1.04 -4.00 9.45
CA ALA A 90 1.92 -4.00 10.61
C ALA A 90 1.23 -4.57 11.86
N GLN A 91 -0.06 -4.29 12.07
CA GLN A 91 -0.84 -4.85 13.19
C GLN A 91 -0.95 -6.38 13.16
N GLN A 92 -0.79 -7.01 11.99
CA GLN A 92 -0.84 -8.45 11.84
C GLN A 92 0.49 -9.14 12.15
N LEU A 93 1.60 -8.39 12.19
CA LEU A 93 2.92 -8.94 12.46
C LEU A 93 3.06 -9.24 13.96
N PRO A 94 3.15 -10.51 14.40
CA PRO A 94 3.51 -10.80 15.77
C PRO A 94 5.02 -10.55 15.98
N PRO A 95 5.49 -10.34 17.22
CA PRO A 95 6.91 -10.41 17.51
C PRO A 95 7.47 -11.79 17.11
N HIS A 96 8.47 -11.81 16.23
CA HIS A 96 9.15 -13.04 15.79
C HIS A 96 10.52 -12.72 15.19
N ILE A 97 11.31 -13.77 14.96
CA ILE A 97 12.57 -13.69 14.21
C ILE A 97 12.43 -14.35 12.84
N TYR A 98 13.30 -13.98 11.91
CA TYR A 98 13.31 -14.52 10.56
C TYR A 98 13.32 -16.06 10.56
N THR A 99 12.29 -16.65 9.97
CA THR A 99 12.16 -18.11 9.84
C THR A 99 12.25 -18.49 8.38
N LYS A 100 13.41 -18.97 7.94
CA LYS A 100 13.68 -19.28 6.54
C LYS A 100 12.74 -20.39 6.01
N VAL A 101 11.97 -20.07 4.98
CA VAL A 101 11.20 -21.05 4.18
C VAL A 101 11.38 -20.80 2.69
N ILE A 102 11.19 -21.83 1.87
CA ILE A 102 11.22 -21.70 0.40
C ILE A 102 9.99 -20.90 -0.05
N SER A 103 10.21 -19.88 -0.88
CA SER A 103 9.16 -19.06 -1.50
C SER A 103 9.01 -19.26 -3.00
N GLY A 104 10.03 -19.82 -3.66
CA GLY A 104 9.97 -20.09 -5.09
C GLY A 104 11.19 -20.88 -5.58
N GLN A 105 11.01 -21.55 -6.71
CA GLN A 105 12.08 -22.26 -7.40
C GLN A 105 12.03 -21.93 -8.90
N SER A 106 13.20 -21.68 -9.48
CA SER A 106 13.36 -21.59 -10.93
C SER A 106 13.95 -22.89 -11.46
N TYR A 107 13.54 -23.28 -12.66
CA TYR A 107 13.95 -24.54 -13.28
C TYR A 107 14.60 -24.26 -14.64
N ASP A 108 15.60 -25.06 -15.01
CA ASP A 108 16.09 -25.09 -16.39
C ASP A 108 15.17 -25.92 -17.30
N ASN A 109 15.51 -26.00 -18.59
CA ASN A 109 14.76 -26.75 -19.60
C ASN A 109 14.73 -28.27 -19.35
N THR A 110 15.51 -28.78 -18.37
CA THR A 110 15.53 -30.19 -17.96
C THR A 110 14.70 -30.44 -16.69
N GLY A 111 14.10 -29.39 -16.12
CA GLY A 111 13.34 -29.48 -14.87
C GLY A 111 14.22 -29.47 -13.61
N LYS A 112 15.51 -29.15 -13.72
CA LYS A 112 16.41 -29.06 -12.56
C LYS A 112 16.32 -27.66 -11.95
N VAL A 113 16.25 -27.60 -10.61
CA VAL A 113 16.24 -26.34 -9.86
C VAL A 113 17.56 -25.59 -10.10
N THR A 114 17.46 -24.37 -10.63
CA THR A 114 18.60 -23.46 -10.86
C THR A 114 18.72 -22.39 -9.80
N HIS A 115 17.60 -22.03 -9.17
CA HIS A 115 17.54 -21.02 -8.13
C HIS A 115 16.44 -21.37 -7.12
N THR A 116 16.68 -21.09 -5.84
CA THR A 116 15.68 -21.20 -4.78
C THR A 116 15.61 -19.87 -4.04
N SER A 117 14.42 -19.28 -4.01
CA SER A 117 14.12 -18.05 -3.28
C SER A 117 13.58 -18.40 -1.90
N TYR A 118 13.84 -17.51 -0.93
CA TYR A 118 13.43 -17.70 0.46
C TYR A 118 12.69 -16.48 0.99
N THR A 119 11.82 -16.69 1.97
CA THR A 119 11.10 -15.65 2.72
C THR A 119 10.99 -16.06 4.19
N CYS A 120 10.52 -15.16 5.05
CA CYS A 120 10.11 -15.50 6.40
C CYS A 120 8.78 -16.27 6.35
N GLY A 121 8.76 -17.49 6.90
CA GLY A 121 7.58 -18.33 6.94
C GLY A 121 6.47 -17.75 7.79
N ILE A 122 6.81 -17.12 8.92
CA ILE A 122 5.82 -16.47 9.78
C ILE A 122 5.14 -15.32 9.03
N CYS A 123 5.90 -14.41 8.38
CA CYS A 123 5.33 -13.34 7.58
C CYS A 123 4.45 -13.86 6.44
N ARG A 124 4.93 -14.88 5.71
CA ARG A 124 4.20 -15.50 4.60
C ARG A 124 2.88 -16.14 5.04
N ASP A 125 2.85 -16.75 6.22
CA ASP A 125 1.68 -17.50 6.70
C ASP A 125 0.63 -16.60 7.37
N LEU A 126 0.87 -15.28 7.45
CA LEU A 126 -0.14 -14.30 7.83
C LEU A 126 -1.18 -14.11 6.72
N LYS A 127 -2.35 -13.55 7.08
CA LYS A 127 -3.57 -13.44 6.27
C LYS A 127 -3.35 -13.01 4.81
N TYR A 128 -2.34 -12.18 4.54
CA TYR A 128 -2.09 -11.61 3.23
C TYR A 128 -0.73 -11.97 2.60
N GLY A 129 0.01 -12.93 3.16
CA GLY A 129 1.28 -13.35 2.56
C GLY A 129 2.35 -12.27 2.58
N ILE A 130 2.66 -11.72 3.76
CA ILE A 130 3.66 -10.64 3.90
C ILE A 130 5.04 -11.14 3.45
N ILE A 131 5.71 -10.34 2.61
CA ILE A 131 7.04 -10.63 2.09
C ILE A 131 8.08 -10.05 3.05
N GLY A 132 8.76 -10.93 3.78
CA GLY A 132 9.85 -10.61 4.69
C GLY A 132 11.15 -11.30 4.28
N ASN A 133 12.11 -10.55 3.76
CA ASN A 133 13.43 -11.06 3.40
C ASN A 133 14.36 -11.02 4.62
N GLU A 134 15.31 -11.96 4.72
CA GLU A 134 16.28 -12.05 5.82
C GLU A 134 17.09 -10.74 5.97
N PHE A 135 17.57 -10.23 4.83
CA PHE A 135 18.37 -9.01 4.75
C PHE A 135 17.91 -8.13 3.59
N TYR A 136 17.76 -6.85 3.88
CA TYR A 136 17.54 -5.79 2.92
C TYR A 136 18.88 -5.06 2.75
N LYS A 137 19.43 -5.06 1.53
CA LYS A 137 20.74 -4.46 1.24
C LYS A 137 20.58 -3.37 0.18
N HIS A 138 20.99 -2.16 0.51
CA HIS A 138 20.94 -1.00 -0.40
C HIS A 138 19.57 -0.79 -1.06
N ILE A 139 18.49 -0.96 -0.30
CA ILE A 139 17.14 -0.70 -0.79
C ILE A 139 17.01 0.79 -1.11
N ASP A 140 16.62 1.08 -2.34
CA ASP A 140 16.37 2.44 -2.80
C ASP A 140 15.05 2.94 -2.20
N LEU A 141 15.13 3.64 -1.06
CA LEU A 141 13.94 4.23 -0.43
C LEU A 141 13.26 5.30 -1.31
N ASN A 142 13.97 5.86 -2.28
CA ASN A 142 13.43 6.88 -3.16
C ASN A 142 12.41 6.30 -4.13
N VAL A 143 12.61 5.08 -4.67
CA VAL A 143 11.59 4.44 -5.50
C VAL A 143 10.32 4.14 -4.68
N LEU A 144 10.48 3.72 -3.42
CA LEU A 144 9.36 3.49 -2.50
C LEU A 144 8.59 4.80 -2.25
N ASN A 145 9.32 5.90 -2.02
CA ASN A 145 8.71 7.22 -1.81
C ASN A 145 7.98 7.74 -3.05
N PHE A 146 8.60 7.56 -4.21
CA PHE A 146 8.01 7.92 -5.49
C PHE A 146 6.70 7.17 -5.73
N GLU A 147 6.69 5.85 -5.57
CA GLU A 147 5.49 5.01 -5.69
C GLU A 147 4.42 5.38 -4.66
N ARG A 148 4.82 5.66 -3.41
CA ARG A 148 3.92 6.16 -2.35
C ARG A 148 3.19 7.43 -2.78
N ILE A 149 3.92 8.42 -3.27
CA ILE A 149 3.36 9.73 -3.64
C ILE A 149 2.59 9.67 -4.97
N LYS A 150 3.01 8.82 -5.91
CA LYS A 150 2.43 8.76 -7.25
C LYS A 150 1.13 7.97 -7.31
N TRP A 151 1.04 6.87 -6.57
CA TRP A 151 -0.09 5.94 -6.68
C TRP A 151 -0.76 5.60 -5.35
N GLY A 152 -0.14 5.98 -4.23
CA GLY A 152 -0.61 5.59 -2.88
C GLY A 152 0.04 4.32 -2.37
N GLY A 153 1.21 3.96 -2.91
CA GLY A 153 1.93 2.73 -2.59
C GLY A 153 1.48 1.56 -3.45
N VAL A 154 2.44 0.82 -4.00
CA VAL A 154 2.18 -0.37 -4.84
C VAL A 154 2.84 -1.64 -4.28
N ARG A 155 3.46 -1.53 -3.10
CA ARG A 155 4.21 -2.60 -2.42
C ARG A 155 3.62 -2.93 -1.05
N HIS A 156 2.33 -2.67 -0.85
CA HIS A 156 1.65 -3.11 0.37
C HIS A 156 1.85 -4.62 0.55
N GLY A 157 2.26 -5.04 1.74
CA GLY A 157 2.61 -6.43 2.05
C GLY A 157 4.12 -6.72 1.99
N HIS A 158 4.94 -5.78 1.53
CA HIS A 158 6.40 -5.85 1.67
C HIS A 158 6.87 -5.22 2.98
N LEU A 159 7.63 -5.95 3.79
CA LEU A 159 8.03 -5.50 5.13
C LEU A 159 8.86 -4.20 5.09
N GLU A 160 9.78 -4.05 4.13
CA GLU A 160 10.59 -2.84 3.95
C GLU A 160 9.75 -1.63 3.54
N TYR A 161 8.70 -1.84 2.74
CA TYR A 161 7.76 -0.79 2.37
C TYR A 161 6.91 -0.40 3.57
N THR A 162 6.35 -1.37 4.31
CA THR A 162 5.58 -1.11 5.53
C THR A 162 6.38 -0.30 6.54
N PHE A 163 7.65 -0.65 6.78
CA PHE A 163 8.52 0.13 7.65
C PHE A 163 8.72 1.56 7.15
N PHE A 164 9.13 1.72 5.89
CA PHE A 164 9.39 3.04 5.32
C PHE A 164 8.14 3.92 5.30
N ASP A 165 7.00 3.38 4.89
CA ASP A 165 5.74 4.10 4.80
C ASP A 165 5.27 4.58 6.18
N LEU A 166 5.30 3.72 7.20
CA LEU A 166 4.95 4.11 8.58
C LEU A 166 5.93 5.14 9.16
N GLN A 167 7.23 5.03 8.85
CA GLN A 167 8.22 6.01 9.28
C GLN A 167 7.90 7.40 8.71
N GLN A 168 7.57 7.49 7.42
CA GLN A 168 7.19 8.77 6.81
C GLN A 168 5.81 9.25 7.29
N PHE A 169 4.89 8.32 7.52
CA PHE A 169 3.55 8.63 8.02
C PHE A 169 3.58 9.24 9.43
N GLN A 170 4.43 8.71 10.32
CA GLN A 170 4.57 9.24 11.68
C GLN A 170 4.86 10.75 11.69
N LEU A 171 5.74 11.19 10.79
CA LEU A 171 6.19 12.59 10.66
C LEU A 171 5.16 13.52 10.05
N THR A 172 4.04 12.98 9.56
CA THR A 172 3.05 13.75 8.82
C THR A 172 2.00 14.35 9.75
N GLU A 173 1.73 15.64 9.59
CA GLU A 173 0.56 16.32 10.17
C GLU A 173 -0.66 16.08 9.27
N ILE A 174 -1.74 15.60 9.88
CA ILE A 174 -2.97 15.19 9.20
C ILE A 174 -4.10 16.12 9.66
N PRO A 175 -4.77 16.83 8.74
CA PRO A 175 -5.92 17.65 9.09
C PRO A 175 -7.14 16.77 9.41
N GLU A 176 -8.17 17.40 9.98
CA GLU A 176 -9.49 16.75 10.07
C GLU A 176 -10.10 16.56 8.67
N PRO A 177 -10.80 15.44 8.41
CA PRO A 177 -11.54 15.24 7.17
C PRO A 177 -12.59 16.34 6.95
N THR A 178 -12.68 16.82 5.71
CA THR A 178 -13.68 17.81 5.31
C THR A 178 -15.01 17.15 4.98
N ALA A 179 -16.10 17.93 4.89
CA ALA A 179 -17.38 17.43 4.40
C ALA A 179 -17.28 16.86 2.96
N GLU A 180 -16.37 17.40 2.13
CA GLU A 180 -16.11 16.88 0.78
C GLU A 180 -15.44 15.50 0.84
N ASP A 181 -14.49 15.28 1.75
CA ASP A 181 -13.87 13.96 1.96
C ASP A 181 -14.90 12.91 2.37
N ILE A 182 -15.80 13.25 3.29
CA ILE A 182 -16.89 12.36 3.72
C ILE A 182 -17.85 12.09 2.57
N THR A 183 -18.21 13.11 1.78
CA THR A 183 -19.07 12.96 0.60
C THR A 183 -18.45 11.99 -0.42
N ILE A 184 -17.16 12.15 -0.75
CA ILE A 184 -16.45 11.25 -1.66
C ILE A 184 -16.43 9.82 -1.10
N PHE A 185 -16.16 9.66 0.19
CA PHE A 185 -16.14 8.33 0.81
C PHE A 185 -17.51 7.65 0.76
N THR A 186 -18.59 8.37 1.08
CA THR A 186 -19.96 7.85 0.99
C THR A 186 -20.31 7.47 -0.44
N SER A 187 -19.97 8.29 -1.44
CA SER A 187 -20.19 7.93 -2.85
C SER A 187 -19.38 6.70 -3.30
N ILE A 188 -18.18 6.50 -2.78
CA ILE A 188 -17.41 5.25 -3.00
C ILE A 188 -18.18 4.05 -2.45
N LEU A 189 -18.70 4.15 -1.22
CA LEU A 189 -19.48 3.08 -0.58
C LEU A 189 -20.77 2.78 -1.35
N GLU A 190 -21.47 3.80 -1.85
CA GLU A 190 -22.67 3.63 -2.70
C GLU A 190 -22.36 2.89 -4.00
N ILE A 191 -21.21 3.18 -4.63
CA ILE A 191 -20.76 2.46 -5.83
C ILE A 191 -20.46 0.99 -5.51
N ILE A 192 -19.81 0.72 -4.37
CA ILE A 192 -19.55 -0.64 -3.89
C ILE A 192 -20.88 -1.37 -3.64
N GLU A 193 -21.82 -0.76 -2.92
CA GLU A 193 -23.13 -1.34 -2.58
C GLU A 193 -23.97 -1.64 -3.84
N SER A 194 -23.89 -0.77 -4.85
CA SER A 194 -24.62 -0.95 -6.12
C SER A 194 -23.94 -1.91 -7.10
N SER A 195 -22.83 -2.55 -6.73
CA SER A 195 -22.13 -3.53 -7.59
C SER A 195 -23.00 -4.72 -7.95
N GLN A 196 -22.89 -5.19 -9.19
CA GLN A 196 -23.59 -6.38 -9.64
C GLN A 196 -22.91 -7.63 -9.10
N SER A 197 -23.64 -8.73 -8.87
CA SER A 197 -23.08 -9.92 -8.22
C SER A 197 -21.80 -10.45 -8.87
N ALA A 198 -21.72 -10.38 -10.20
CA ALA A 198 -20.58 -10.85 -10.99
C ALA A 198 -19.48 -9.79 -11.21
N ASP A 199 -19.62 -8.59 -10.65
CA ASP A 199 -18.57 -7.56 -10.70
C ASP A 199 -17.32 -8.10 -10.01
N TYR A 200 -16.17 -7.80 -10.59
CA TYR A 200 -14.85 -8.11 -10.06
C TYR A 200 -14.11 -6.79 -9.79
N PRO A 201 -12.94 -6.79 -9.11
CA PRO A 201 -12.24 -5.56 -8.75
C PRO A 201 -12.00 -4.61 -9.94
N GLY A 202 -11.72 -5.14 -11.13
CA GLY A 202 -11.56 -4.33 -12.35
C GLY A 202 -12.85 -3.72 -12.91
N ALA A 203 -14.03 -4.28 -12.59
CA ALA A 203 -15.31 -3.64 -12.88
C ALA A 203 -15.58 -2.51 -11.88
N LEU A 204 -15.35 -2.75 -10.58
CA LEU A 204 -15.44 -1.74 -9.53
C LEU A 204 -14.51 -0.55 -9.81
N GLU A 205 -13.26 -0.82 -10.21
CA GLU A 205 -12.27 0.21 -10.59
C GLU A 205 -12.83 1.21 -11.59
N LYS A 206 -13.47 0.74 -12.66
CA LYS A 206 -14.05 1.63 -13.69
C LYS A 206 -15.22 2.42 -13.13
N ARG A 207 -16.06 1.79 -12.31
CA ARG A 207 -17.26 2.40 -11.73
C ARG A 207 -16.94 3.46 -10.67
N LEU A 208 -15.75 3.41 -10.06
CA LEU A 208 -15.29 4.43 -9.12
C LEU A 208 -14.81 5.72 -9.81
N ALA A 209 -14.54 5.72 -11.11
CA ALA A 209 -14.03 6.90 -11.84
C ALA A 209 -14.87 8.19 -11.67
N PRO A 210 -16.22 8.16 -11.62
CA PRO A 210 -17.04 9.37 -11.48
C PRO A 210 -17.08 9.95 -10.07
N VAL A 211 -16.76 9.17 -9.03
CA VAL A 211 -16.95 9.58 -7.63
C VAL A 211 -15.66 9.99 -6.93
N ILE A 212 -14.50 9.74 -7.54
CA ILE A 212 -13.20 10.15 -6.99
C ILE A 212 -12.24 10.63 -8.09
N PRO A 213 -11.68 11.85 -7.99
CA PRO A 213 -10.64 12.33 -8.90
C PRO A 213 -9.40 11.42 -8.87
N SER A 214 -9.19 10.65 -9.94
CA SER A 214 -8.19 9.58 -9.92
C SER A 214 -7.80 9.08 -11.31
N THR A 215 -6.60 8.51 -11.41
CA THR A 215 -6.22 7.64 -12.54
C THR A 215 -6.68 6.19 -12.32
N LYS A 216 -6.63 5.38 -13.37
CA LYS A 216 -6.90 3.93 -13.29
C LYS A 216 -6.05 3.24 -12.20
N ASP A 217 -4.75 3.54 -12.17
CA ASP A 217 -3.81 2.90 -11.24
C ASP A 217 -4.07 3.34 -9.79
N GLU A 218 -4.41 4.61 -9.58
CA GLU A 218 -4.79 5.14 -8.25
C GLU A 218 -6.07 4.47 -7.71
N ARG A 219 -7.04 4.15 -8.58
CA ARG A 219 -8.26 3.42 -8.17
C ARG A 219 -7.98 1.95 -7.86
N LYS A 220 -7.07 1.31 -8.60
CA LYS A 220 -6.62 -0.04 -8.25
C LYS A 220 -6.02 -0.08 -6.85
N VAL A 221 -5.10 0.86 -6.55
CA VAL A 221 -4.49 0.96 -5.22
C VAL A 221 -5.53 1.27 -4.14
N LEU A 222 -6.50 2.16 -4.42
CA LEU A 222 -7.61 2.40 -3.48
C LEU A 222 -8.39 1.11 -3.15
N ILE A 223 -8.72 0.30 -4.17
CA ILE A 223 -9.41 -0.98 -3.98
C ILE A 223 -8.57 -1.96 -3.16
N GLU A 224 -7.26 -2.03 -3.41
CA GLU A 224 -6.33 -2.85 -2.62
C GLU A 224 -6.28 -2.41 -1.16
N ILE A 225 -6.21 -1.10 -0.91
CA ILE A 225 -6.23 -0.53 0.44
C ILE A 225 -7.53 -0.90 1.14
N LEU A 226 -8.68 -0.72 0.49
CA LEU A 226 -10.00 -1.07 1.05
C LEU A 226 -10.12 -2.58 1.36
N SER A 227 -9.52 -3.43 0.54
CA SER A 227 -9.49 -4.89 0.75
C SER A 227 -8.54 -5.28 1.88
N CYS A 228 -7.39 -4.60 2.00
CA CYS A 228 -6.40 -4.79 3.06
C CYS A 228 -6.97 -4.45 4.46
N ILE A 229 -7.89 -3.49 4.54
CA ILE A 229 -8.52 -3.07 5.80
C ILE A 229 -9.89 -3.73 6.04
N ASP A 230 -10.21 -4.79 5.29
CA ASP A 230 -11.47 -5.55 5.34
C ASP A 230 -12.76 -4.79 4.98
N ILE A 231 -12.68 -3.59 4.41
CA ILE A 231 -13.89 -2.93 3.85
C ILE A 231 -14.38 -3.71 2.63
N LEU A 232 -13.48 -4.17 1.76
CA LEU A 232 -13.81 -5.08 0.64
C LEU A 232 -13.42 -6.52 1.00
N LYS A 233 -14.15 -7.12 1.93
CA LYS A 233 -13.89 -8.48 2.41
C LYS A 233 -14.65 -9.52 1.56
N PRO A 234 -13.97 -10.49 0.94
CA PRO A 234 -14.66 -11.53 0.17
C PRO A 234 -15.40 -12.50 1.10
N ALA A 235 -16.60 -12.94 0.68
CA ALA A 235 -17.31 -14.01 1.38
C ALA A 235 -16.65 -15.39 1.18
N SER A 236 -15.85 -15.56 0.12
CA SER A 236 -15.09 -16.78 -0.17
C SER A 236 -13.81 -16.47 -0.92
N TYR A 237 -12.72 -17.13 -0.53
CA TYR A 237 -11.43 -17.13 -1.24
C TYR A 237 -11.35 -18.24 -2.30
N ASN A 238 -12.28 -19.20 -2.30
CA ASN A 238 -12.33 -20.26 -3.30
C ASN A 238 -13.12 -19.77 -4.53
N ARG A 239 -12.51 -18.86 -5.30
CA ARG A 239 -13.12 -18.26 -6.49
C ARG A 239 -12.15 -18.34 -7.67
N PRO A 240 -12.64 -18.59 -8.89
CA PRO A 240 -11.78 -18.63 -10.07
C PRO A 240 -11.18 -17.25 -10.32
N SER A 241 -9.87 -17.19 -10.49
CA SER A 241 -9.16 -16.00 -10.92
C SER A 241 -9.59 -15.63 -12.34
N ARG A 242 -10.03 -14.38 -12.55
CA ARG A 242 -10.45 -13.88 -13.87
C ARG A 242 -9.33 -13.08 -14.53
N GLY A 243 -8.21 -13.76 -14.83
CA GLY A 243 -7.16 -13.28 -15.74
C GLY A 243 -5.97 -12.57 -15.09
N ARG A 244 -5.17 -11.88 -15.93
CA ARG A 244 -3.88 -11.21 -15.66
C ARG A 244 -4.01 -9.93 -14.80
N GLY A 245 -4.74 -9.97 -13.70
CA GLY A 245 -4.82 -8.84 -12.76
C GLY A 245 -3.74 -8.98 -11.69
N ASP A 246 -2.98 -7.92 -11.42
CA ASP A 246 -2.00 -7.87 -10.32
C ASP A 246 -2.70 -7.56 -8.98
N TRP A 247 -3.84 -8.21 -8.71
CA TRP A 247 -4.58 -8.00 -7.46
C TRP A 247 -3.99 -8.86 -6.35
N ILE A 248 -3.69 -8.27 -5.19
CA ILE A 248 -3.10 -8.95 -4.04
C ILE A 248 -4.19 -9.25 -3.00
N PHE A 249 -4.87 -8.22 -2.50
CA PHE A 249 -5.88 -8.35 -1.46
C PHE A 249 -7.29 -8.45 -2.04
N ALA A 250 -7.53 -7.79 -3.17
CA ALA A 250 -8.87 -7.68 -3.76
C ALA A 250 -9.27 -8.85 -4.66
N GLU A 251 -8.36 -9.77 -5.03
CA GLU A 251 -8.56 -10.76 -6.10
C GLU A 251 -9.86 -11.58 -5.93
N SER A 252 -10.14 -11.97 -4.69
CA SER A 252 -11.29 -12.80 -4.36
C SER A 252 -12.59 -12.02 -4.24
N TRP A 253 -12.57 -10.69 -4.13
CA TRP A 253 -13.78 -9.88 -3.96
C TRP A 253 -14.69 -9.93 -5.19
N ARG A 254 -16.00 -9.99 -4.97
CA ARG A 254 -17.05 -9.93 -6.00
C ARG A 254 -18.12 -8.93 -5.58
N GLY A 255 -18.84 -8.37 -6.54
CA GLY A 255 -19.85 -7.36 -6.25
C GLY A 255 -21.04 -7.86 -5.41
N GLU A 256 -21.23 -9.18 -5.27
CA GLU A 256 -22.15 -9.76 -4.30
C GLU A 256 -21.71 -9.59 -2.84
N ASP A 257 -20.39 -9.42 -2.59
CA ASP A 257 -19.85 -9.24 -1.24
C ASP A 257 -20.11 -7.84 -0.67
N LYS A 258 -20.30 -6.84 -1.55
CA LYS A 258 -20.47 -5.43 -1.17
C LYS A 258 -19.31 -4.92 -0.31
N TYR A 259 -19.55 -3.95 0.58
CA TYR A 259 -18.62 -3.62 1.65
C TYR A 259 -19.04 -4.31 2.96
N ASP A 260 -18.07 -4.62 3.81
CA ASP A 260 -18.31 -5.21 5.12
C ASP A 260 -18.81 -4.13 6.11
N LYS A 261 -20.09 -4.22 6.50
CA LYS A 261 -20.74 -3.24 7.39
C LYS A 261 -20.09 -3.17 8.77
N ALA A 262 -19.61 -4.29 9.31
CA ALA A 262 -19.01 -4.33 10.64
C ALA A 262 -17.65 -3.60 10.64
N SER A 263 -16.84 -3.80 9.60
CA SER A 263 -15.57 -3.11 9.41
C SER A 263 -15.78 -1.62 9.16
N LEU A 264 -16.80 -1.26 8.35
CA LEU A 264 -17.17 0.12 8.12
C LEU A 264 -17.55 0.83 9.43
N GLU A 265 -18.44 0.25 10.22
CA GLU A 265 -18.87 0.82 11.51
C GLU A 265 -17.68 0.96 12.47
N LYS A 266 -16.88 -0.10 12.60
CA LYS A 266 -15.72 -0.14 13.50
C LYS A 266 -14.70 0.96 13.18
N TYR A 267 -14.42 1.21 11.91
CA TYR A 267 -13.33 2.11 11.50
C TYR A 267 -13.82 3.51 11.14
N PHE A 268 -15.01 3.63 10.57
CA PHE A 268 -15.49 4.89 10.02
C PHE A 268 -16.84 5.35 10.59
N GLY A 269 -17.51 4.58 11.48
CA GLY A 269 -18.83 4.94 12.02
C GLY A 269 -18.89 6.34 12.64
N GLY A 270 -17.81 6.79 13.31
CA GLY A 270 -17.72 8.15 13.86
C GLY A 270 -17.60 9.29 12.83
N TYR A 271 -17.38 8.98 11.55
CA TYR A 271 -17.23 9.92 10.45
C TYR A 271 -18.43 9.94 9.49
N ILE A 272 -19.14 8.81 9.41
CA ILE A 272 -20.30 8.62 8.53
C ILE A 272 -21.59 8.59 9.38
N GLY A 273 -21.98 9.76 9.88
CA GLY A 273 -23.21 9.99 10.65
C GLY A 273 -24.11 11.01 10.01
#